data_AF-A0AAN0MCD5-F1
#
_entry.id   AF-A0AAN0MCD5-F1
#
_cell.length_a   1.000
_cell.length_b   1.000
_cell.length_c   1.000
_cell.angle_alpha   90.00
_cell.angle_beta   90.00
_cell.angle_gamma   90.00
#
_symmetry.space_group_name_H-M   'P 1'
#
loop_
_entity.id
_entity.type
_entity.pdbx_description
1 polymer ?
#
loop_
_entity_poly.entity_id
_entity_poly.type
_entity_poly.pdbx_seq_one_letter_code
_entity_poly.pdbx_strand_id
1 'polypeptide(L)'
;MAGYDSGHGGKPAPGQLLAFCAETGLDADHCVMVGDSTHDLRAGRAAGMRTIGVLTGPAPREELLPLADVVLPSIGDIPGWLHSENLFTSLT
;
A
#
# COMPACT_ATOMS: atom_id res chain seq x y z
N MET A 1 9.74 -4.38 -13.89
CA MET A 1 9.00 -5.30 -12.98
C MET A 1 9.57 -5.14 -11.59
N ALA A 2 8.92 -4.34 -10.75
CA ALA A 2 9.23 -4.16 -9.33
C ALA A 2 8.16 -4.86 -8.47
N GLY A 3 8.49 -5.32 -7.26
CA GLY A 3 7.52 -5.93 -6.33
C GLY A 3 7.90 -7.28 -5.72
N TYR A 4 9.09 -7.80 -6.01
CA TYR A 4 9.74 -8.89 -5.27
C TYR A 4 11.20 -8.50 -5.00
N ASP A 5 12.04 -9.39 -4.45
CA ASP A 5 13.49 -9.15 -4.32
C ASP A 5 14.19 -9.01 -5.68
N SER A 6 13.99 -7.86 -6.31
CA SER A 6 14.56 -7.43 -7.57
C SER A 6 15.86 -6.64 -7.35
N GLY A 7 16.58 -6.89 -6.24
CA GLY A 7 17.81 -6.18 -5.88
C GLY A 7 17.60 -4.89 -5.06
N HIS A 8 16.37 -4.62 -4.59
CA HIS A 8 16.03 -3.41 -3.82
C HIS A 8 15.74 -3.69 -2.34
N GLY A 9 16.18 -4.86 -1.85
CA GLY A 9 15.93 -5.32 -0.48
C GLY A 9 14.49 -5.84 -0.27
N GLY A 10 14.17 -6.19 0.98
CA GLY A 10 12.87 -6.72 1.37
C GLY A 10 12.13 -5.82 2.38
N LYS A 11 10.81 -5.95 2.41
CA LYS A 11 9.95 -5.35 3.44
C LYS A 11 10.43 -5.83 4.83
N PRO A 12 10.45 -4.96 5.86
CA PRO A 12 9.73 -3.69 5.94
C PRO A 12 10.52 -2.48 5.41
N ALA A 13 11.70 -2.68 4.81
CA ALA A 13 12.41 -1.59 4.16
C ALA A 13 11.65 -1.11 2.91
N PRO A 14 11.69 0.20 2.57
CA PRO A 14 10.87 0.78 1.50
C PRO A 14 11.43 0.56 0.10
N GLY A 15 12.60 -0.07 -0.05
CA GLY A 15 13.36 -0.04 -1.31
C GLY A 15 12.60 -0.53 -2.54
N GLN A 16 11.82 -1.62 -2.41
CA GLN A 16 10.98 -2.11 -3.52
C GLN A 16 9.92 -1.09 -3.97
N LEU A 17 9.34 -0.33 -3.03
CA LEU A 17 8.28 0.65 -3.28
C LEU A 17 8.86 1.92 -3.91
N LEU A 18 10.00 2.40 -3.39
CA LEU A 18 10.71 3.55 -3.96
C LEU A 18 11.22 3.27 -5.37
N ALA A 19 11.65 2.04 -5.63
CA ALA A 19 12.03 1.63 -6.98
C ALA A 19 10.84 1.61 -7.95
N PHE A 20 9.66 1.19 -7.49
CA PHE A 20 8.43 1.28 -8.29
C PHE A 20 8.10 2.75 -8.65
N CYS A 21 8.19 3.66 -7.69
CA CYS A 21 8.05 5.10 -7.94
C CYS A 21 9.06 5.59 -8.99
N ALA A 22 10.34 5.21 -8.88
CA ALA A 22 11.37 5.58 -9.84
C ALA A 22 11.13 5.00 -11.26
N GLU A 23 10.65 3.75 -11.36
CA GLU A 23 10.37 3.08 -12.65
C GLU A 23 9.15 3.72 -13.36
N THR A 24 8.17 4.20 -12.60
CA THR A 24 6.90 4.74 -13.14
C THR A 24 6.88 6.27 -13.24
N GLY A 25 7.77 6.97 -12.54
CA GLY A 25 7.74 8.42 -12.41
C GLY A 25 6.62 8.94 -11.50
N LEU A 26 5.97 8.05 -10.73
CA LEU A 26 4.94 8.44 -9.76
C LEU A 26 5.60 8.82 -8.42
N ASP A 27 5.13 9.91 -7.84
CA ASP A 27 5.50 10.28 -6.47
C ASP A 27 4.87 9.31 -5.46
N ALA A 28 5.56 9.08 -4.34
CA ALA A 28 5.13 8.09 -3.35
C ALA A 28 3.82 8.48 -2.65
N ASP A 29 3.56 9.77 -2.44
CA ASP A 29 2.31 10.29 -1.89
C ASP A 29 1.12 10.20 -2.87
N HIS A 30 1.40 9.97 -4.16
CA HIS A 30 0.44 9.58 -5.18
C HIS A 30 0.26 8.05 -5.32
N CYS A 31 0.95 7.26 -4.50
CA CYS A 31 0.87 5.81 -4.48
C CYS A 31 0.26 5.29 -3.18
N VAL A 32 -0.26 4.06 -3.23
CA VAL A 32 -0.81 3.35 -2.07
C VAL A 32 -0.18 1.96 -1.97
N MET A 33 0.35 1.64 -0.80
CA MET A 33 0.79 0.28 -0.47
C MET A 33 -0.38 -0.53 0.08
N VAL A 34 -0.75 -1.59 -0.64
CA VAL A 34 -1.79 -2.55 -0.22
C VAL A 34 -1.12 -3.83 0.27
N GLY A 35 -1.46 -4.29 1.47
CA GLY A 35 -0.87 -5.51 2.00
C GLY A 35 -1.66 -6.17 3.12
N ASP A 36 -1.31 -7.43 3.39
CA ASP A 36 -1.94 -8.32 4.36
C ASP A 36 -1.01 -8.67 5.53
N SER A 37 0.11 -7.96 5.64
CA SER A 37 1.08 -8.12 6.74
C SER A 37 1.55 -6.78 7.30
N THR A 38 2.04 -6.79 8.54
CA THR A 38 2.67 -5.61 9.16
C THR A 38 3.94 -5.17 8.41
N HIS A 39 4.62 -6.08 7.70
CA HIS A 39 5.80 -5.77 6.91
C HIS A 39 5.46 -4.89 5.71
N ASP A 40 4.35 -5.18 5.04
CA ASP A 40 3.83 -4.37 3.92
C ASP A 40 3.53 -2.95 4.35
N LEU A 41 2.75 -2.80 5.43
CA LEU A 41 2.31 -1.49 5.88
C LEU A 41 3.47 -0.66 6.42
N ARG A 42 4.42 -1.27 7.13
CA ARG A 42 5.65 -0.58 7.54
C ARG A 42 6.47 -0.10 6.35
N ALA A 43 6.60 -0.91 5.29
CA ALA A 43 7.30 -0.51 4.08
C ALA A 43 6.59 0.65 3.37
N GLY A 44 5.25 0.61 3.26
CA GLY A 44 4.44 1.70 2.72
C GLY A 44 4.66 3.01 3.45
N ARG A 45 4.55 3.00 4.78
CA ARG A 45 4.79 4.19 5.62
C ARG A 45 6.22 4.71 5.47
N ALA A 46 7.21 3.81 5.48
CA ALA A 46 8.61 4.18 5.31
C ALA A 46 8.91 4.77 3.92
N ALA A 47 8.12 4.41 2.90
CA ALA A 47 8.19 4.98 1.56
C ALA A 47 7.43 6.31 1.42
N GLY A 48 6.66 6.73 2.43
CA GLY A 48 5.80 7.92 2.35
C GLY A 48 4.48 7.67 1.60
N MET A 49 4.08 6.42 1.40
CA MET A 49 2.81 6.05 0.78
C MET A 49 1.68 5.99 1.79
N ARG A 50 0.45 6.19 1.31
CA ARG A 50 -0.75 5.71 2.02
C ARG A 50 -0.76 4.19 2.06
N THR A 51 -1.48 3.63 3.03
CA THR A 51 -1.44 2.21 3.37
C THR A 51 -2.84 1.63 3.55
N ILE A 52 -3.12 0.53 2.86
CA ILE A 52 -4.38 -0.22 2.97
C ILE A 52 -4.04 -1.62 3.47
N GLY A 53 -4.61 -2.00 4.61
CA GLY A 53 -4.61 -3.38 5.08
C GLY A 53 -5.76 -4.16 4.45
N VAL A 54 -5.51 -5.40 4.00
CA VAL A 54 -6.57 -6.32 3.53
C VAL A 54 -6.61 -7.61 4.34
N LEU A 55 -7.82 -8.11 4.63
CA LEU A 55 -8.04 -9.28 5.49
C LEU A 55 -8.07 -10.63 4.73
N THR A 56 -7.60 -10.64 3.49
CA THR A 56 -7.50 -11.85 2.66
C THR A 56 -6.25 -12.69 2.95
N GLY A 57 -5.41 -12.25 3.91
CA GLY A 57 -4.13 -12.88 4.23
C GLY A 57 -3.94 -13.15 5.73
N PRO A 58 -2.69 -13.32 6.19
CA PRO A 58 -2.41 -13.97 7.47
C PRO A 58 -2.50 -13.03 8.68
N ALA A 59 -2.29 -11.72 8.53
CA ALA A 59 -2.31 -10.81 9.67
C ALA A 59 -3.75 -10.46 10.09
N PRO A 60 -4.06 -10.50 11.39
CA PRO A 60 -5.38 -10.14 11.87
C PRO A 60 -5.58 -8.61 11.86
N ARG A 61 -6.85 -8.18 11.89
CA ARG A 61 -7.23 -6.76 11.76
C ARG A 61 -6.52 -5.87 12.79
N GLU A 62 -6.41 -6.34 14.03
CA GLU A 62 -5.78 -5.64 15.13
C GLU A 62 -4.28 -5.35 14.93
N GLU A 63 -3.58 -6.16 14.13
CA GLU A 63 -2.17 -5.92 13.80
C GLU A 63 -2.02 -4.92 12.64
N LEU A 64 -3.01 -4.87 11.73
CA LEU A 64 -3.00 -3.98 10.58
C LEU A 64 -3.47 -2.55 10.93
N LEU A 65 -4.49 -2.42 11.80
CA LEU A 65 -5.11 -1.14 12.17
C LEU A 65 -4.14 -0.05 12.62
N PRO A 66 -3.08 -0.32 13.42
CA PRO A 66 -2.15 0.71 13.85
C PRO A 66 -1.23 1.24 12.73
N LEU A 67 -1.15 0.51 11.61
CA LEU A 67 -0.22 0.79 10.53
C LEU A 67 -0.92 1.24 9.24
N ALA A 68 -2.16 0.82 9.03
CA ALA A 68 -2.97 1.14 7.85
C ALA A 68 -3.81 2.40 8.05
N ASP A 69 -4.02 3.15 6.98
CA ASP A 69 -5.00 4.25 6.94
C ASP A 69 -6.44 3.68 6.90
N VAL A 70 -6.63 2.49 6.32
CA VAL A 70 -7.87 1.72 6.37
C VAL A 70 -7.59 0.22 6.33
N VAL A 71 -8.44 -0.60 6.97
CA VAL A 71 -8.41 -2.06 6.86
C VAL A 71 -9.71 -2.57 6.24
N LEU A 72 -9.59 -3.15 5.05
CA LEU A 72 -10.70 -3.60 4.21
C LEU A 72 -10.82 -5.14 4.21
N PRO A 73 -12.02 -5.69 3.99
CA PRO A 73 -12.21 -7.15 3.89
C PRO A 73 -11.35 -7.78 2.78
N SER A 74 -11.25 -7.14 1.62
CA SER A 74 -10.48 -7.61 0.47
C SER A 74 -9.97 -6.47 -0.41
N ILE A 75 -9.09 -6.80 -1.37
CA ILE A 75 -8.67 -5.87 -2.44
C ILE A 75 -9.87 -5.39 -3.27
N GLY A 76 -10.92 -6.21 -3.39
CA GLY A 76 -12.14 -5.87 -4.14
C GLY A 76 -12.94 -4.70 -3.54
N ASP A 77 -12.69 -4.35 -2.28
CA ASP A 77 -13.37 -3.24 -1.60
C ASP A 77 -12.66 -1.89 -1.82
N ILE A 78 -11.44 -1.89 -2.39
CA ILE A 78 -10.64 -0.67 -2.61
C ILE A 78 -11.36 0.34 -3.51
N PRO A 79 -11.98 -0.04 -4.65
CA PRO A 79 -12.72 0.92 -5.47
C PRO A 79 -13.80 1.65 -4.66
N GLY A 80 -14.57 0.94 -3.83
CA GLY A 80 -15.61 1.55 -2.99
C GLY A 80 -15.03 2.54 -1.98
N TRP A 81 -13.92 2.18 -1.34
CA TRP A 81 -13.21 3.07 -0.41
C TRP A 81 -12.63 4.32 -1.08
N LEU A 82 -11.99 4.17 -2.25
CA LEU A 82 -11.46 5.33 -3.00
C LEU A 82 -12.57 6.33 -3.38
N HIS A 83 -13.76 5.84 -3.72
CA HIS A 83 -14.92 6.70 -3.97
C HIS A 83 -15.40 7.40 -2.68
N SER A 84 -15.46 6.69 -1.55
CA SER A 84 -15.92 7.31 -0.29
C SER A 84 -14.97 8.38 0.25
N GLU A 85 -13.67 8.25 -0.01
CA GLU A 85 -12.64 9.21 0.39
C GLU A 85 -12.47 10.37 -0.61
N ASN A 86 -13.25 10.40 -1.71
CA ASN A 86 -13.09 11.35 -2.82
C ASN A 86 -11.66 11.38 -3.39
N LEU A 87 -10.99 10.21 -3.46
CA LEU A 87 -9.62 10.09 -3.97
C LEU A 87 -9.54 9.90 -5.50
N PHE A 88 -10.68 9.98 -6.19
CA PHE A 88 -10.72 10.17 -7.64
C PHE A 88 -10.93 11.64 -7.97
N THR A 89 -10.02 12.23 -8.76
CA THR A 89 -10.41 13.34 -9.62
C THR A 89 -11.34 12.79 -10.68
N SER A 90 -12.58 13.27 -10.76
CA SER A 90 -13.44 13.00 -11.92
C SER A 90 -12.65 13.38 -13.17
N LEU A 91 -12.31 12.37 -13.99
CA LEU A 91 -11.90 12.62 -15.38
C LEU A 91 -13.10 13.28 -16.04
N THR A 92 -13.02 14.58 -16.23
CA THR A 92 -13.93 15.34 -17.10
C THR A 92 -13.27 15.49 -18.44
#